data_AF-A0A256FN87-F1
#
_entry.id   AF-A0A256FN87-F1
#
_cell.length_a   1.000
_cell.length_b   1.000
_cell.length_c   1.000
_cell.angle_alpha   90.00
_cell.angle_beta   90.00
_cell.angle_gamma   90.00
#
_symmetry.space_group_name_H-M   'P 1'
#
loop_
_entity.id
_entity.type
_entity.pdbx_description
1 polymer ?
#
loop_
_entity_poly.entity_id
_entity_poly.type
_entity_poly.pdbx_seq_one_letter_code
_entity_poly.pdbx_strand_id
1 'polypeptide(L)'
;MILLPLWFYRRFVVPRILMALGILAGTFLMTSMGDYRQITRAASGFVLDDIMQINYSDNFSETLARGGLEMRNAVLRIDEIDQRLEFDYGKFHWNRVIFTFVPAQLVGSKLKESLQFDTPKPSRNYNPLTGTTETGLVDAFASFWYFGALKFLLLAWIMRRIWETAMAGEMLGQLVYMLSIVPAMHAISHQTDWVIPVWIHMAIFLIPVLWFCRIRNKSVGLPTALQRGSTVPQYM
;
A
#
# COMPACT_ATOMS: atom_id res chain seq x y z
N MET A 1 0.85 11.19 -5.29
CA MET A 1 -0.62 11.05 -5.35
C MET A 1 -1.32 12.01 -6.35
N ILE A 2 -0.61 12.85 -7.13
CA ILE A 2 -1.26 13.83 -8.04
C ILE A 2 -1.56 13.25 -9.44
N LEU A 3 -0.78 12.26 -9.88
CA LEU A 3 -0.91 11.67 -11.21
C LEU A 3 -2.21 10.88 -11.41
N LEU A 4 -2.69 10.17 -10.37
CA LEU A 4 -3.91 9.39 -10.45
C LEU A 4 -5.17 10.27 -10.62
N PRO A 5 -5.37 11.35 -9.85
CA PRO A 5 -6.47 12.29 -10.11
C PRO A 5 -6.43 12.87 -11.53
N LEU A 6 -5.24 13.28 -12.00
CA LEU A 6 -5.08 13.81 -13.35
C LEU A 6 -5.42 12.76 -14.41
N TRP A 7 -5.05 11.50 -14.16
CA TRP A 7 -5.40 10.38 -15.01
C TRP A 7 -6.90 10.10 -15.03
N PHE A 8 -7.60 10.11 -13.88
CA PHE A 8 -9.06 9.97 -13.84
C PHE A 8 -9.78 11.11 -14.58
N TYR A 9 -9.23 12.33 -14.51
CA TYR A 9 -9.80 13.50 -15.18
C TYR A 9 -9.56 13.50 -16.69
N ARG A 10 -8.32 13.29 -17.15
CA ARG A 10 -7.94 13.39 -18.58
C ARG A 10 -7.95 12.06 -19.34
N ARG A 11 -7.98 10.93 -18.63
CA ARG A 11 -7.83 9.57 -19.18
C ARG A 11 -6.59 9.41 -20.07
N PHE A 12 -5.50 10.11 -19.72
CA PHE A 12 -4.24 10.03 -20.45
C PHE A 12 -3.67 8.61 -20.39
N VAL A 13 -3.39 8.00 -21.53
CA VAL A 13 -2.80 6.66 -21.58
C VAL A 13 -1.29 6.80 -21.71
N VAL A 14 -0.55 6.34 -20.70
CA VAL A 14 0.92 6.27 -20.81
C VAL A 14 1.27 5.21 -21.86
N PRO A 15 2.12 5.53 -22.86
CA PRO A 15 2.59 4.55 -23.84
C PRO A 15 3.16 3.30 -23.16
N ARG A 16 2.76 2.11 -23.60
CA ARG A 16 3.18 0.83 -23.00
C ARG A 16 4.70 0.66 -22.96
N ILE A 17 5.41 1.22 -23.94
CA ILE A 17 6.87 1.22 -24.01
C ILE A 17 7.46 2.00 -22.82
N LEU A 18 6.94 3.20 -22.52
CA LEU A 18 7.40 3.98 -21.37
C LEU A 18 7.11 3.27 -20.05
N MET A 19 5.97 2.59 -19.94
CA MET A 19 5.68 1.75 -18.76
C MET A 19 6.69 0.61 -18.63
N ALA A 20 6.98 -0.10 -19.73
CA ALA A 20 7.93 -1.22 -19.73
C ALA A 20 9.34 -0.74 -19.36
N LEU A 21 9.80 0.36 -19.96
CA LEU A 21 11.09 0.98 -19.61
C LEU A 21 11.12 1.43 -18.14
N GLY A 22 10.04 2.02 -17.64
CA GLY A 22 9.93 2.43 -16.24
C GLY A 22 9.97 1.25 -15.27
N ILE A 23 9.33 0.12 -15.61
CA ILE A 23 9.39 -1.11 -14.81
C ILE A 23 10.82 -1.65 -14.80
N LEU A 24 11.46 -1.79 -15.97
CA LEU A 24 12.82 -2.30 -16.08
C LEU A 24 13.83 -1.42 -15.33
N ALA A 25 13.75 -0.10 -15.51
CA ALA A 25 14.59 0.86 -14.80
C ALA A 25 14.32 0.82 -13.29
N GLY A 26 13.06 0.76 -12.87
CA GLY A 26 12.67 0.65 -11.47
C GLY A 26 13.21 -0.62 -10.81
N THR A 27 13.09 -1.77 -11.48
CA THR A 27 13.64 -3.04 -11.00
C THR A 27 15.15 -2.99 -10.90
N PHE A 28 15.85 -2.43 -11.90
CA PHE A 28 17.30 -2.26 -11.87
C PHE A 28 17.74 -1.41 -10.67
N LEU A 29 17.14 -0.23 -10.50
CA LEU A 29 17.49 0.71 -9.42
C LEU A 29 17.13 0.18 -8.02
N MET A 30 16.05 -0.60 -7.89
CA MET A 30 15.62 -1.17 -6.61
C MET A 30 16.66 -2.11 -5.99
N THR A 31 17.53 -2.74 -6.79
CA THR A 31 18.56 -3.65 -6.27
C THR A 31 19.57 -2.96 -5.36
N SER A 32 19.76 -1.64 -5.51
CA SER A 32 20.70 -0.84 -4.72
C SER A 32 20.04 -0.02 -3.61
N MET A 33 18.78 -0.30 -3.28
CA MET A 33 18.05 0.47 -2.25
C MET A 33 18.64 0.27 -0.84
N GLY A 34 19.31 -0.85 -0.61
CA GLY A 34 20.05 -1.14 0.64
C GLY A 34 21.20 -0.15 0.86
N ASP A 35 22.06 0.00 -0.14
CA ASP A 35 23.22 0.90 -0.11
C ASP A 35 22.77 2.36 0.06
N TYR A 36 21.74 2.77 -0.69
CA TYR A 36 21.15 4.11 -0.53
C TYR A 36 20.70 4.37 0.92
N ARG A 37 20.06 3.38 1.55
CA ARG A 37 19.59 3.49 2.93
C ARG A 37 20.75 3.52 3.94
N GLN A 38 21.81 2.75 3.70
CA GLN A 38 22.99 2.72 4.55
C GLN A 38 23.75 4.05 4.52
N ILE A 39 24.01 4.59 3.33
CA ILE A 39 24.69 5.88 3.13
C ILE A 39 23.89 7.00 3.80
N THR A 40 22.58 7.09 3.52
CA THR A 40 21.73 8.15 4.09
C THR A 40 21.64 8.07 5.62
N ARG A 41 21.63 6.86 6.19
CA ARG A 41 21.63 6.67 7.65
C ARG A 41 22.97 7.03 8.28
N ALA A 42 24.08 6.65 7.65
CA ALA A 42 25.42 6.94 8.14
C ALA A 42 25.73 8.45 8.11
N ALA A 43 25.32 9.13 7.04
CA ALA A 43 25.57 10.56 6.87
C ALA A 43 24.56 11.48 7.58
N SER A 44 23.51 10.94 8.20
CA SER A 44 22.39 11.71 8.79
C SER A 44 21.78 12.74 7.81
N GLY A 45 21.87 12.49 6.49
CA GLY A 45 21.55 13.46 5.44
C GLY A 45 21.71 12.90 4.04
N PHE A 46 21.33 13.70 3.04
CA PHE A 46 21.47 13.34 1.62
C PHE A 46 22.86 13.73 1.11
N VAL A 47 23.67 12.72 0.75
CA VAL A 47 25.04 12.92 0.22
C VAL A 47 25.08 12.39 -1.21
N LEU A 48 24.97 13.31 -2.17
CA LEU A 48 24.86 12.98 -3.60
C LEU A 48 26.13 12.28 -4.12
N ASP A 49 27.30 12.69 -3.63
CA ASP A 49 28.59 12.15 -4.07
C ASP A 49 28.75 10.67 -3.73
N ASP A 50 28.28 10.25 -2.55
CA ASP A 50 28.32 8.85 -2.12
C ASP A 50 27.27 8.00 -2.86
N ILE A 51 26.09 8.58 -3.16
CA ILE A 51 25.03 7.90 -3.91
C ILE A 51 25.46 7.64 -5.36
N MET A 52 26.17 8.59 -5.99
CA MET A 52 26.69 8.40 -7.35
C MET A 52 27.79 7.35 -7.44
N GLN A 53 28.43 7.00 -6.32
CA GLN A 53 29.45 5.93 -6.25
C GLN A 53 28.85 4.53 -6.10
N ILE A 54 27.53 4.40 -5.97
CA ILE A 54 26.87 3.09 -5.87
C ILE A 54 27.05 2.32 -7.18
N ASN A 55 27.62 1.11 -7.11
CA ASN A 55 27.79 0.23 -8.25
C ASN A 55 26.48 -0.52 -8.55
N TYR A 56 25.56 0.14 -9.25
CA TYR A 56 24.24 -0.42 -9.61
C TYR A 56 24.33 -1.70 -10.45
N SER A 57 25.30 -1.80 -11.37
CA SER A 57 25.47 -2.98 -12.23
C SER A 57 25.86 -4.23 -11.44
N ASP A 58 26.75 -4.07 -10.46
CA ASP A 58 27.27 -5.18 -9.67
C ASP A 58 26.20 -5.66 -8.69
N ASN A 59 25.48 -4.73 -8.06
CA ASN A 59 24.33 -5.01 -7.21
C ASN A 59 23.22 -5.77 -7.96
N PHE A 60 22.94 -5.37 -9.20
CA PHE A 60 21.97 -6.05 -10.04
C PHE A 60 22.43 -7.48 -10.40
N SER A 61 23.68 -7.62 -10.84
CA SER A 61 24.28 -8.91 -11.18
C SER A 61 24.31 -9.88 -9.99
N GLU A 62 24.68 -9.37 -8.81
CA GLU A 62 24.70 -10.12 -7.56
C GLU A 62 23.29 -10.55 -7.14
N THR A 63 22.31 -9.64 -7.22
CA THR A 63 20.90 -9.96 -6.91
C THR A 63 20.35 -11.04 -7.85
N LEU A 64 20.72 -10.98 -9.13
CA LEU A 64 20.32 -11.99 -10.12
C LEU A 64 20.97 -13.35 -9.85
N ALA A 65 22.26 -13.37 -9.47
CA ALA A 65 23.01 -14.60 -9.22
C ALA A 65 22.65 -15.26 -7.88
N ARG A 66 22.42 -14.47 -6.84
CA ARG A 66 22.30 -14.95 -5.45
C ARG A 66 20.89 -14.81 -4.85
N GLY A 67 20.00 -14.10 -5.53
CA GLY A 67 18.66 -13.75 -5.05
C GLY A 67 18.69 -12.54 -4.11
N GLY A 68 17.59 -11.78 -4.10
CA GLY A 68 17.43 -10.60 -3.24
C GLY A 68 17.37 -10.95 -1.75
N LEU A 69 17.87 -10.03 -0.91
CA LEU A 69 17.89 -10.19 0.55
C LEU A 69 16.50 -10.43 1.14
N GLU A 70 15.47 -9.74 0.62
CA GLU A 70 14.09 -9.90 1.09
C GLU A 70 13.53 -11.30 0.79
N MET A 71 13.87 -11.88 -0.36
CA MET A 71 13.45 -13.24 -0.71
C MET A 71 14.17 -14.29 0.16
N ARG A 72 15.48 -14.11 0.39
CA ARG A 72 16.25 -14.98 1.28
C ARG A 72 15.69 -14.96 2.70
N ASN A 73 15.42 -13.76 3.22
CA ASN A 73 14.77 -13.60 4.52
C ASN A 73 13.40 -14.29 4.54
N ALA A 74 12.60 -14.12 3.48
CA ALA A 74 11.29 -14.75 3.40
C ALA A 74 11.38 -16.28 3.44
N VAL A 75 12.31 -16.90 2.72
CA VAL A 75 12.52 -18.35 2.71
C VAL A 75 12.92 -18.86 4.10
N LEU A 76 13.91 -18.22 4.73
CA LEU A 76 14.35 -18.61 6.09
C LEU A 76 13.22 -18.50 7.11
N ARG A 77 12.40 -17.45 6.98
CA ARG A 77 11.29 -17.18 7.88
C ARG A 77 10.15 -18.17 7.69
N ILE A 78 9.83 -18.50 6.44
CA ILE A 78 8.82 -19.52 6.09
C ILE A 78 9.26 -20.89 6.59
N ASP A 79 10.54 -21.28 6.38
CA ASP A 79 11.09 -22.54 6.88
C ASP A 79 10.99 -22.64 8.42
N GLU A 80 11.32 -21.56 9.13
CA GLU A 80 11.17 -21.53 10.59
C GLU A 80 9.71 -21.70 11.04
N ILE A 81 8.77 -21.01 10.37
CA ILE A 81 7.34 -21.11 10.67
C ILE A 81 6.82 -22.52 10.36
N ASP A 82 7.26 -23.12 9.25
CA ASP A 82 6.86 -24.48 8.84
C ASP A 82 7.37 -25.54 9.81
N GLN A 83 8.60 -25.38 10.32
CA GLN A 83 9.16 -26.28 11.34
C GLN A 83 8.46 -26.16 12.70
N ARG A 84 8.04 -24.95 13.09
CA ARG A 84 7.40 -24.71 14.39
C ARG A 84 5.89 -24.90 14.38
N LEU A 85 5.25 -24.72 13.22
CA LEU A 85 3.79 -24.69 13.04
C LEU A 85 3.07 -23.69 13.96
N GLU A 86 3.77 -22.62 14.34
CA GLU A 86 3.24 -21.54 15.17
C GLU A 86 2.65 -20.44 14.29
N PHE A 87 1.35 -20.58 13.97
CA PHE A 87 0.64 -19.59 13.16
C PHE A 87 -0.02 -18.50 14.01
N ASP A 88 -0.03 -17.27 13.50
CA ASP A 88 -0.65 -16.13 14.20
C ASP A 88 -2.16 -15.98 13.96
N TYR A 89 -2.72 -16.64 12.93
CA TYR A 89 -4.13 -16.56 12.54
C TYR A 89 -4.72 -15.13 12.42
N GLY A 90 -3.88 -14.14 12.08
CA GLY A 90 -4.27 -12.73 11.96
C GLY A 90 -4.18 -11.91 13.26
N LYS A 91 -3.72 -12.51 14.37
CA LYS A 91 -3.48 -11.78 15.64
C LYS A 91 -2.51 -10.62 15.45
N PHE A 92 -1.50 -10.80 14.59
CA PHE A 92 -0.54 -9.75 14.25
C PHE A 92 -1.24 -8.51 13.66
N HIS A 93 -2.11 -8.71 12.67
CA HIS A 93 -2.88 -7.67 11.98
C HIS A 93 -3.80 -6.94 12.98
N TRP A 94 -4.47 -7.69 13.87
CA TRP A 94 -5.28 -7.11 14.94
C TRP A 94 -4.45 -6.23 15.90
N ASN A 95 -3.33 -6.75 16.37
CA ASN A 95 -2.44 -6.02 17.27
C ASN A 95 -1.96 -4.71 16.65
N ARG A 96 -1.72 -4.68 15.33
CA ARG A 96 -1.38 -3.45 14.61
C ARG A 96 -2.52 -2.43 14.60
N VAL A 97 -3.76 -2.88 14.39
CA VAL A 97 -4.94 -2.00 14.46
C VAL A 97 -5.03 -1.37 15.86
N ILE A 98 -4.93 -2.17 16.92
CA ILE A 98 -4.93 -1.66 18.30
C ILE A 98 -3.76 -0.72 18.55
N PHE A 99 -2.56 -1.08 18.08
CA PHE A 99 -1.38 -0.24 18.23
C PHE A 99 -1.57 1.15 17.60
N THR A 100 -2.19 1.19 16.41
CA THR A 100 -2.36 2.38 15.59
C THR A 100 -3.49 3.27 16.08
N PHE A 101 -4.65 2.69 16.44
CA PHE A 101 -5.89 3.46 16.69
C PHE A 101 -6.26 3.62 18.15
N VAL A 102 -5.69 2.81 19.06
CA VAL A 102 -5.98 2.91 20.50
C VAL A 102 -4.82 3.65 21.18
N PRO A 103 -4.95 4.95 21.49
CA PRO A 103 -3.90 5.72 22.14
C PRO A 103 -3.81 5.37 23.63
N ALA A 104 -2.65 4.85 24.05
CA ALA A 104 -2.41 4.49 25.45
C ALA A 104 -2.52 5.70 26.39
N GLN A 105 -2.34 6.92 25.88
CA GLN A 105 -2.46 8.16 26.63
C GLN A 105 -3.90 8.44 27.07
N LEU A 106 -4.91 8.01 26.30
CA LEU A 106 -6.32 8.26 26.64
C LEU A 106 -6.92 7.12 27.47
N VAL A 107 -6.57 5.87 27.15
CA VAL A 107 -7.20 4.70 27.75
C VAL A 107 -6.33 3.96 28.78
N GLY A 108 -5.06 4.35 28.91
CA GLY A 108 -4.07 3.67 29.74
C GLY A 108 -3.39 2.48 29.04
N SER A 109 -2.15 2.18 29.43
CA SER A 109 -1.36 1.07 28.87
C SER A 109 -2.00 -0.29 29.15
N LYS A 110 -2.51 -0.51 30.38
CA LYS A 110 -3.15 -1.76 30.78
C LYS A 110 -4.33 -2.15 29.88
N LEU A 111 -5.20 -1.20 29.54
CA LEU A 111 -6.32 -1.48 28.66
C LEU A 111 -5.82 -1.80 27.25
N LYS A 112 -4.89 -1.01 26.71
CA LYS A 112 -4.33 -1.24 25.38
C LYS A 112 -3.69 -2.62 25.26
N GLU A 113 -2.89 -3.02 26.26
CA GLU A 113 -2.25 -4.33 26.31
C GLU A 113 -3.28 -5.46 26.42
N SER A 114 -4.36 -5.28 27.18
CA SER A 114 -5.43 -6.29 27.28
C SER A 114 -6.19 -6.54 25.96
N LEU A 115 -6.13 -5.60 25.01
CA LEU A 115 -6.71 -5.71 23.69
C LEU A 115 -5.78 -6.41 22.68
N GLN A 116 -4.50 -6.62 23.04
CA GLN A 116 -3.52 -7.25 22.18
C GLN A 116 -3.34 -8.74 22.55
N PHE A 117 -3.12 -9.57 21.53
CA PHE A 117 -2.86 -10.99 21.70
C PHE A 117 -1.37 -11.28 21.66
N ASP A 118 -0.93 -12.35 22.31
CA ASP A 118 0.44 -12.83 22.09
C ASP A 118 0.59 -13.41 20.68
N THR A 119 1.74 -13.15 20.06
CA THR A 119 2.05 -13.54 18.69
C THR A 119 3.39 -14.27 18.66
N PRO A 120 3.53 -15.32 17.83
CA PRO A 120 4.79 -16.04 17.66
C PRO A 120 5.94 -15.08 17.36
N LYS A 121 7.03 -15.21 18.12
CA LYS A 121 8.20 -14.34 17.98
C LYS A 121 9.23 -15.01 17.08
N PRO A 122 9.99 -14.21 16.30
CA PRO A 122 11.10 -14.76 15.56
C PRO A 122 12.10 -15.51 16.43
N SER A 123 12.68 -16.57 15.88
CA SER A 123 13.80 -17.28 16.47
C SER A 123 14.91 -16.30 16.81
N ARG A 124 15.60 -16.55 17.92
CA ARG A 124 16.79 -15.78 18.31
C ARG A 124 17.88 -15.81 17.24
N ASN A 125 17.89 -16.84 16.38
CA ASN A 125 18.85 -17.01 15.29
C ASN A 125 18.43 -16.27 14.01
N TYR A 126 17.21 -15.72 13.94
CA TYR A 126 16.78 -14.90 12.82
C TYR A 126 17.33 -13.47 12.98
N ASN A 127 18.37 -13.16 12.21
CA ASN A 127 19.02 -11.85 12.20
C ASN A 127 18.94 -11.23 10.80
N PRO A 128 17.81 -10.60 10.43
CA PRO A 128 17.65 -10.01 9.12
C PRO A 128 18.63 -8.84 8.94
N LEU A 129 19.24 -8.72 7.75
CA LEU A 129 20.10 -7.58 7.45
C LEU A 129 19.36 -6.26 7.66
N THR A 130 20.04 -5.28 8.25
CA THR A 130 19.45 -3.95 8.48
C THR A 130 19.02 -3.35 7.15
N GLY A 131 17.77 -2.88 7.09
CA GLY A 131 17.22 -2.29 5.88
C GLY A 131 16.45 -3.28 5.00
N THR A 132 16.38 -4.56 5.36
CA THR A 132 15.45 -5.51 4.75
C THR A 132 14.05 -5.39 5.35
N THR A 133 13.05 -5.81 4.60
CA THR A 133 11.64 -5.79 5.00
C THR A 133 11.12 -7.22 5.14
N GLU A 134 10.28 -7.49 6.13
CA GLU A 134 9.47 -8.71 6.15
C GLU A 134 8.35 -8.55 5.12
N THR A 135 8.26 -9.51 4.20
CA THR A 135 7.39 -9.41 3.02
C THR A 135 6.01 -10.00 3.27
N GLY A 136 5.07 -9.68 2.39
CA GLY A 136 3.69 -10.12 2.52
C GLY A 136 3.56 -11.62 2.37
N LEU A 137 4.53 -12.24 1.71
CA LEU A 137 4.61 -13.68 1.52
C LEU A 137 4.78 -14.38 2.87
N VAL A 138 5.69 -13.87 3.70
CA VAL A 138 5.89 -14.35 5.06
C VAL A 138 4.65 -14.09 5.90
N ASP A 139 4.12 -12.87 5.88
CA ASP A 139 2.95 -12.47 6.66
C ASP A 139 1.68 -13.27 6.28
N ALA A 140 1.53 -13.65 5.01
CA ALA A 140 0.47 -14.52 4.57
C ALA A 140 0.67 -15.96 5.11
N PHE A 141 1.88 -16.49 4.96
CA PHE A 141 2.22 -17.84 5.42
C PHE A 141 2.14 -17.98 6.94
N ALA A 142 2.61 -16.97 7.69
CA ALA A 142 2.58 -16.92 9.14
C ALA A 142 1.15 -16.98 9.71
N SER A 143 0.16 -16.49 8.99
CA SER A 143 -1.22 -16.55 9.48
C SER A 143 -1.94 -17.86 9.18
N PHE A 144 -1.77 -18.43 7.98
CA PHE A 144 -2.60 -19.54 7.51
C PHE A 144 -1.85 -20.56 6.64
N TRP A 145 -0.53 -20.68 6.79
CA TRP A 145 0.29 -21.56 5.95
C TRP A 145 0.10 -21.23 4.45
N TYR A 146 0.11 -22.22 3.56
CA TYR A 146 -0.16 -22.01 2.13
C TYR A 146 -1.55 -21.40 1.84
N PHE A 147 -2.54 -21.56 2.73
CA PHE A 147 -3.84 -20.87 2.60
C PHE A 147 -3.72 -19.36 2.79
N GLY A 148 -2.59 -18.86 3.28
CA GLY A 148 -2.26 -17.43 3.28
C GLY A 148 -2.39 -16.77 1.92
N ALA A 149 -2.18 -17.53 0.83
CA ALA A 149 -2.39 -17.03 -0.54
C ALA A 149 -3.80 -16.46 -0.76
N LEU A 150 -4.81 -16.93 0.00
CA LEU A 150 -6.17 -16.41 -0.05
C LEU A 150 -6.26 -14.94 0.40
N LYS A 151 -5.34 -14.44 1.23
CA LYS A 151 -5.28 -13.01 1.59
C LYS A 151 -5.04 -12.14 0.35
N PHE A 152 -4.10 -12.54 -0.51
CA PHE A 152 -3.81 -11.83 -1.75
C PHE A 152 -4.96 -11.91 -2.74
N LEU A 153 -5.60 -13.08 -2.84
CA LEU A 153 -6.79 -13.25 -3.68
C LEU A 153 -7.92 -12.34 -3.22
N LEU A 154 -8.20 -12.31 -1.91
CA LEU A 154 -9.22 -11.46 -1.33
C LEU A 154 -8.91 -9.98 -1.56
N LEU A 155 -7.67 -9.56 -1.31
CA LEU A 155 -7.24 -8.18 -1.55
C LEU A 155 -7.38 -7.79 -3.02
N ALA A 156 -6.92 -8.64 -3.94
CA ALA A 156 -7.04 -8.41 -5.38
C ALA A 156 -8.52 -8.33 -5.81
N TRP A 157 -9.37 -9.18 -5.26
CA TRP A 157 -10.81 -9.15 -5.53
C TRP A 157 -11.45 -7.85 -5.03
N ILE A 158 -11.15 -7.41 -3.80
CA ILE A 158 -11.65 -6.13 -3.26
C ILE A 158 -11.16 -4.97 -4.12
N MET A 159 -9.87 -4.92 -4.44
CA MET A 159 -9.28 -3.85 -5.25
C MET A 159 -9.87 -3.82 -6.67
N ARG A 160 -10.17 -4.98 -7.27
CA ARG A 160 -10.88 -5.05 -8.54
C ARG A 160 -12.27 -4.41 -8.46
N ARG A 161 -13.04 -4.68 -7.40
CA ARG A 161 -14.37 -4.06 -7.23
C ARG A 161 -14.28 -2.55 -7.08
N ILE A 162 -13.35 -2.07 -6.25
CA ILE A 162 -13.11 -0.63 -6.07
C ILE A 162 -12.72 0.01 -7.42
N TRP A 163 -11.88 -0.66 -8.21
CA TRP A 163 -11.50 -0.21 -9.55
C TRP A 163 -12.68 -0.15 -10.52
N GLU A 164 -13.51 -1.19 -10.59
CA GLU A 164 -14.70 -1.24 -11.43
C GLU A 164 -15.63 -0.06 -11.11
N THR A 165 -15.89 0.20 -9.82
CA THR A 165 -16.68 1.36 -9.36
C THR A 165 -16.02 2.70 -9.73
N ALA A 166 -14.69 2.82 -9.57
CA ALA A 166 -13.95 4.00 -9.98
C ALA A 166 -14.03 4.26 -11.50
N MET A 167 -14.03 3.18 -12.30
CA MET A 167 -14.14 3.23 -13.76
C MET A 167 -15.54 3.59 -14.23
N ALA A 168 -16.58 3.19 -13.49
CA ALA A 168 -17.96 3.60 -13.75
C ALA A 168 -18.21 5.12 -13.56
N GLY A 169 -17.21 5.87 -13.07
CA GLY A 169 -17.29 7.32 -12.90
C GLY A 169 -17.77 7.75 -11.51
N GLU A 170 -17.96 6.81 -10.58
CA GLU A 170 -18.36 7.13 -9.22
C GLU A 170 -17.22 7.83 -8.46
N MET A 171 -17.48 9.04 -7.99
CA MET A 171 -16.51 9.86 -7.25
C MET A 171 -15.92 9.11 -6.04
N LEU A 172 -16.78 8.42 -5.27
CA LEU A 172 -16.33 7.68 -4.10
C LEU A 172 -15.40 6.52 -4.48
N GLY A 173 -15.75 5.77 -5.53
CA GLY A 173 -14.90 4.72 -6.07
C GLY A 173 -13.53 5.23 -6.50
N GLN A 174 -13.48 6.36 -7.22
CA GLN A 174 -12.22 7.00 -7.63
C GLN A 174 -11.37 7.41 -6.42
N LEU A 175 -11.98 8.05 -5.43
CA LEU A 175 -11.28 8.49 -4.22
C LEU A 175 -10.72 7.31 -3.44
N VAL A 176 -11.55 6.29 -3.16
CA VAL A 176 -11.13 5.10 -2.43
C VAL A 176 -10.02 4.35 -3.19
N TYR A 177 -10.14 4.22 -4.52
CA TYR A 177 -9.10 3.58 -5.34
C TYR A 177 -7.76 4.31 -5.22
N MET A 178 -7.75 5.63 -5.39
CA MET A 178 -6.54 6.44 -5.36
C MET A 178 -5.80 6.35 -4.02
N LEU A 179 -6.55 6.30 -2.92
CA LEU A 179 -5.98 6.18 -1.57
C LEU A 179 -5.61 4.73 -1.21
N SER A 180 -6.20 3.73 -1.88
CA SER A 180 -5.98 2.31 -1.58
C SER A 180 -4.90 1.64 -2.43
N ILE A 181 -4.66 2.10 -3.66
CA ILE A 181 -3.82 1.36 -4.61
C ILE A 181 -2.37 1.21 -4.14
N VAL A 182 -1.77 2.28 -3.61
CA VAL A 182 -0.40 2.23 -3.09
C VAL A 182 -0.27 1.32 -1.87
N PRO A 183 -1.07 1.48 -0.79
CA PRO A 183 -0.95 0.57 0.35
C PRO A 183 -1.35 -0.88 0.01
N ALA A 184 -2.26 -1.09 -0.96
CA ALA A 184 -2.54 -2.43 -1.48
C ALA A 184 -1.34 -3.05 -2.21
N MET A 185 -0.55 -2.26 -2.95
CA MET A 185 0.71 -2.74 -3.54
C MET A 185 1.77 -3.07 -2.49
N HIS A 186 1.82 -2.31 -1.38
CA HIS A 186 2.72 -2.60 -0.26
C HIS A 186 2.41 -3.93 0.44
N ALA A 187 1.21 -4.49 0.25
CA ALA A 187 0.87 -5.80 0.79
C ALA A 187 1.80 -6.92 0.30
N ILE A 188 2.50 -6.75 -0.83
CA ILE A 188 3.46 -7.72 -1.34
C ILE A 188 4.84 -7.53 -0.70
N SER A 189 5.35 -6.29 -0.68
CA SER A 189 6.70 -5.99 -0.22
C SER A 189 6.82 -5.86 1.31
N HIS A 190 5.72 -5.57 2.00
CA HIS A 190 5.67 -5.35 3.45
C HIS A 190 4.70 -6.34 4.08
N GLN A 191 3.57 -5.91 4.66
CA GLN A 191 2.61 -6.82 5.29
C GLN A 191 1.22 -6.64 4.69
N THR A 192 0.44 -7.72 4.71
CA THR A 192 -0.85 -7.79 4.04
C THR A 192 -1.92 -6.90 4.69
N ASP A 193 -1.73 -6.49 5.96
CA ASP A 193 -2.60 -5.51 6.62
C ASP A 193 -2.38 -4.07 6.20
N TRP A 194 -1.31 -3.68 5.49
CA TRP A 194 -0.99 -2.25 5.26
C TRP A 194 -2.17 -1.41 4.75
N VAL A 195 -3.04 -2.02 3.94
CA VAL A 195 -4.25 -1.41 3.41
C VAL A 195 -5.35 -1.20 4.47
N ILE A 196 -5.43 -2.05 5.48
CA ILE A 196 -6.50 -2.05 6.49
C ILE A 196 -6.44 -0.81 7.38
N PRO A 197 -5.31 -0.42 8.02
CA PRO A 197 -5.23 0.85 8.73
C PRO A 197 -5.54 2.04 7.83
N VAL A 198 -5.16 2.02 6.56
CA VAL A 198 -5.51 3.11 5.64
C VAL A 198 -7.02 3.17 5.42
N TRP A 199 -7.69 2.02 5.27
CA TRP A 199 -9.15 1.95 5.16
C TRP A 199 -9.87 2.41 6.42
N ILE A 200 -9.37 2.05 7.61
CA ILE A 200 -9.93 2.53 8.87
C ILE A 200 -9.73 4.05 9.01
N HIS A 201 -8.53 4.57 8.71
CA HIS A 201 -8.29 6.02 8.68
C HIS A 201 -9.22 6.72 7.70
N MET A 202 -9.36 6.20 6.48
CA MET A 202 -10.29 6.74 5.51
C MET A 202 -11.72 6.72 6.04
N ALA A 203 -12.17 5.63 6.66
CA ALA A 203 -13.52 5.56 7.22
C ALA A 203 -13.74 6.62 8.30
N ILE A 204 -12.80 6.77 9.23
CA ILE A 204 -12.88 7.74 10.34
C ILE A 204 -12.97 9.18 9.82
N PHE A 205 -12.21 9.55 8.79
CA PHE A 205 -12.15 10.94 8.32
C PHE A 205 -13.12 11.24 7.16
N LEU A 206 -13.30 10.30 6.24
CA LEU A 206 -14.10 10.52 5.04
C LEU A 206 -15.59 10.35 5.30
N ILE A 207 -16.00 9.35 6.10
CA ILE A 207 -17.44 9.10 6.35
C ILE A 207 -18.13 10.30 7.00
N PRO A 208 -17.58 10.93 8.07
CA PRO A 208 -18.22 12.10 8.67
C PRO A 208 -18.32 13.27 7.70
N VAL A 209 -17.29 13.50 6.89
CA VAL A 209 -17.28 14.57 5.87
C VAL A 209 -18.35 14.32 4.81
N LEU A 210 -18.42 13.12 4.26
CA LEU A 210 -19.44 12.75 3.26
C LEU A 210 -20.85 12.82 3.85
N TRP A 211 -21.02 12.40 5.11
CA TRP A 211 -22.29 12.49 5.81
C TRP A 211 -22.72 13.96 5.99
N PHE A 212 -21.80 14.85 6.39
CA PHE A 212 -22.06 16.28 6.50
C PHE A 212 -22.42 16.92 5.14
N CYS A 213 -21.72 16.54 4.06
CA CYS A 213 -22.02 17.02 2.71
C CYS A 213 -23.43 16.61 2.23
N ARG A 214 -23.96 15.47 2.69
CA ARG A 214 -25.31 15.01 2.35
C ARG A 214 -26.42 15.90 2.95
N ILE A 215 -26.13 16.58 4.06
CA ILE A 215 -27.08 17.41 4.79
C ILE A 215 -27.34 18.75 4.06
N ARG A 216 -26.52 19.12 3.05
CA ARG A 216 -26.59 20.43 2.38
C ARG A 216 -27.29 20.43 1.01
N ASN A 217 -28.14 19.44 0.72
CA ASN A 217 -28.82 19.31 -0.58
C ASN A 217 -30.30 19.77 -0.59
N LYS A 218 -30.69 20.71 0.28
CA LYS A 218 -32.02 21.35 0.26
C LYS A 218 -32.02 22.80 -0.25
N SER A 219 -30.87 23.42 -0.48
CA SER A 219 -30.78 24.87 -0.72
C SER A 219 -29.89 25.30 -1.88
N VAL A 220 -29.27 24.37 -2.63
CA VAL A 220 -28.55 24.73 -3.86
C VAL A 220 -29.51 24.58 -5.03
N GLY A 221 -30.27 25.62 -5.31
CA GLY A 221 -30.83 25.84 -6.64
C GLY A 221 -29.66 26.01 -7.59
N LEU A 222 -29.23 24.91 -8.22
CA LEU A 222 -28.31 25.01 -9.36
C LEU A 222 -28.99 25.92 -10.39
N PRO A 223 -28.33 26.97 -10.89
CA PRO A 223 -28.90 27.76 -11.98
C PRO A 223 -29.20 26.79 -13.11
N THR A 224 -30.50 26.63 -13.38
CA THR A 224 -31.03 25.89 -14.52
C THR A 224 -30.25 26.33 -15.75
N ALA A 225 -29.76 25.38 -16.54
CA ALA A 225 -29.02 25.65 -17.75
C ALA A 225 -29.73 26.76 -18.55
N LEU A 226 -28.99 27.83 -18.89
CA LEU A 226 -29.48 28.88 -19.77
C LEU A 226 -30.15 28.20 -20.97
N GLN A 227 -31.47 28.33 -21.07
CA GLN A 227 -32.18 28.06 -22.31
C GLN A 227 -31.51 28.94 -23.37
N ARG A 228 -30.65 28.34 -24.20
CA ARG A 228 -30.30 28.95 -25.47
C ARG A 228 -31.61 29.03 -26.25
N GLY A 229 -32.22 30.21 -26.25
CA GLY A 229 -33.30 30.53 -27.15
C GLY A 229 -32.80 30.31 -28.57
N SER A 230 -33.22 29.21 -29.19
CA SER A 230 -33.10 29.02 -30.63
C SER A 230 -34.17 29.87 -31.30
N THR A 231 -33.93 31.18 -31.37
CA THR A 231 -34.57 32.01 -32.39
C THR A 231 -33.94 31.64 -33.73
N VAL A 232 -34.53 30.67 -34.42
CA VAL A 232 -34.28 30.45 -35.85
C VAL A 232 -35.14 31.49 -36.58
N PRO A 233 -34.57 32.45 -37.33
CA PRO A 233 -35.36 33.26 -38.24
C PRO A 233 -35.80 32.38 -39.41
N GLN A 234 -37.11 32.21 -39.58
CA GLN A 234 -37.67 31.78 -40.85
C GLN A 234 -37.39 32.88 -41.88
N TYR A 235 -36.51 32.61 -42.84
CA TYR A 235 -36.51 33.32 -44.11
C TYR A 235 -37.23 32.46 -45.14
N MET A 236 -38.22 33.09 -45.76
CA MET A 236 -38.96 32.65 -46.96
C MET A 236 -38.02 32.33 -48.12
#